data_AF-A0A3A4Q0B2-F1
#
_entry.id   AF-A0A3A4Q0B2-F1
#
_cell.length_a   1.000
_cell.length_b   1.000
_cell.length_c   1.000
_cell.angle_alpha   90.00
_cell.angle_beta   90.00
_cell.angle_gamma   90.00
#
_symmetry.space_group_name_H-M   'P 1'
#
loop_
_entity.id
_entity.type
_entity.pdbx_description
1 polymer ?
#
loop_
_entity_poly.entity_id
_entity_poly.type
_entity_poly.pdbx_seq_one_letter_code
_entity_poly.pdbx_strand_id
1 'polypeptide(L)'
;MLPNSLKTREIRCALLFGPPRFLSREAASAVHGAVCDALGVDDLAFRYSSMDSQAAAASRGFKIEMDRKEGRGGFAIALDHAGGQAGDPIRLLMLYRWPPSMVHVSEVFDMASGAVFGTLEGRWQTVMAEVNLRAQCETAHRDGLRYVLDRCIKLPQAWVEGLGSPLAFASVGFEVNPAEVTQDPLDSPARNLKVEVLREDPSGLYIELVSRWTQLPLRPGAGPAIPVDVRMVRKFDQKPSAYVKNAQEFLIERIGALAEAGDG
;
A
#
# COMPACT_ATOMS: atom_id res chain seq x y z
N MET A 1 -12.37 5.69 24.71
CA MET A 1 -12.91 6.19 23.41
C MET A 1 -11.76 6.77 22.57
N LEU A 2 -11.31 6.03 21.54
CA LEU A 2 -10.32 6.48 20.55
C LEU A 2 -10.77 6.56 19.08
N PRO A 3 -12.03 6.29 18.66
CA PRO A 3 -12.34 6.22 17.23
C PRO A 3 -12.40 7.59 16.51
N ASN A 4 -12.28 8.72 17.22
CA ASN A 4 -12.44 10.06 16.61
C ASN A 4 -11.13 10.80 16.30
N SER A 5 -9.94 10.25 16.59
CA SER A 5 -8.67 10.99 16.46
C SER A 5 -7.69 10.47 15.41
N LEU A 6 -8.04 9.43 14.65
CA LEU A 6 -7.15 8.86 13.64
C LEU A 6 -7.20 9.69 12.34
N LYS A 7 -6.15 10.48 12.13
CA LYS A 7 -5.97 11.31 10.93
C LYS A 7 -5.01 10.63 9.97
N THR A 8 -5.51 10.17 8.84
CA THR A 8 -4.68 9.59 7.78
C THR A 8 -3.72 10.63 7.20
N ARG A 9 -2.44 10.26 7.11
CA ARG A 9 -1.34 11.12 6.65
C ARG A 9 -0.75 10.66 5.32
N GLU A 10 -0.72 9.36 5.06
CA GLU A 10 -0.27 8.80 3.79
C GLU A 10 -1.02 7.49 3.53
N ILE A 11 -1.41 7.25 2.29
CA ILE A 11 -1.88 5.93 1.84
C ILE A 11 -1.11 5.56 0.58
N ARG A 12 -0.62 4.34 0.56
CA ARG A 12 0.07 3.74 -0.56
C ARG A 12 -0.61 2.43 -0.92
N CYS A 13 -0.85 2.25 -2.21
CA CYS A 13 -1.37 1.01 -2.78
C CYS A 13 -0.44 0.57 -3.90
N ALA A 14 0.06 -0.66 -3.83
CA ALA A 14 0.88 -1.27 -4.87
C ALA A 14 0.13 -2.44 -5.49
N LEU A 15 -0.10 -2.34 -6.79
CA LEU A 15 -0.73 -3.37 -7.62
C LEU A 15 0.31 -3.92 -8.58
N LEU A 16 0.29 -5.22 -8.85
CA LEU A 16 1.16 -5.87 -9.83
C LEU A 16 0.36 -6.34 -11.03
N PHE A 17 0.94 -6.23 -12.23
CA PHE A 17 0.37 -6.66 -13.50
C PHE A 17 1.29 -7.62 -14.24
N GLY A 18 0.70 -8.73 -14.67
CA GLY A 18 1.33 -9.69 -15.57
C GLY A 18 0.58 -9.81 -16.90
N PRO A 19 1.25 -10.23 -17.98
CA PRO A 19 2.67 -10.63 -18.03
C PRO A 19 3.64 -9.43 -18.07
N PRO A 20 4.91 -9.59 -17.68
CA PRO A 20 5.94 -8.56 -17.86
C PRO A 20 5.98 -8.06 -19.31
N ARG A 21 5.97 -6.74 -19.51
CA ARG A 21 6.25 -6.14 -20.82
C ARG A 21 6.86 -4.76 -20.67
N PHE A 22 7.48 -4.30 -21.74
CA PHE A 22 7.89 -2.90 -21.89
C PHE A 22 6.69 -2.01 -22.24
N LEU A 23 6.59 -0.85 -21.58
CA LEU A 23 5.68 0.22 -22.00
C LEU A 23 6.46 1.29 -22.76
N SER A 24 6.03 1.56 -24.00
CA SER A 24 6.59 2.64 -24.81
C SER A 24 6.19 4.01 -24.24
N ARG A 25 6.88 5.08 -24.69
CA ARG A 25 6.50 6.45 -24.35
C ARG A 25 5.10 6.81 -24.85
N GLU A 26 4.67 6.25 -25.98
CA GLU A 26 3.32 6.45 -26.53
C GLU A 26 2.27 5.84 -25.61
N ALA A 27 2.47 4.58 -25.18
CA ALA A 27 1.60 3.93 -24.21
C ALA A 27 1.57 4.68 -22.87
N ALA A 28 2.73 5.18 -22.42
CA ALA A 28 2.82 6.00 -21.21
C ALA A 28 2.04 7.31 -21.33
N SER A 29 2.08 7.96 -22.49
CA SER A 29 1.34 9.21 -22.75
C SER A 29 -0.17 8.95 -22.82
N ALA A 30 -0.58 7.82 -23.41
CA ALA A 30 -1.98 7.40 -23.39
C ALA A 30 -2.48 7.14 -21.97
N VAL A 31 -1.69 6.46 -21.13
CA VAL A 31 -2.01 6.24 -19.71
C VAL A 31 -2.15 7.56 -18.98
N HIS A 32 -1.22 8.50 -19.20
CA HIS A 32 -1.28 9.84 -18.61
C HIS A 32 -2.55 10.58 -18.99
N GLY A 33 -2.90 10.61 -20.28
CA GLY A 33 -4.14 11.24 -20.76
C GLY A 33 -5.39 10.62 -20.13
N ALA A 34 -5.48 9.29 -20.13
CA ALA A 34 -6.62 8.60 -19.53
C ALA A 34 -6.76 8.85 -18.02
N VAL A 35 -5.64 8.93 -17.29
CA VAL A 35 -5.65 9.26 -15.87
C VAL A 35 -6.09 10.71 -15.64
N CYS A 36 -5.60 11.65 -16.45
CA CYS A 36 -6.02 13.05 -16.41
C CYS A 36 -7.53 13.18 -16.64
N ASP A 37 -8.05 12.53 -17.69
CA ASP A 37 -9.47 12.51 -18.03
C ASP A 37 -10.32 11.89 -16.92
N ALA A 38 -9.88 10.76 -16.35
CA ALA A 38 -10.61 10.07 -15.29
C ALA A 38 -10.66 10.86 -13.97
N LEU A 39 -9.59 11.58 -13.65
CA LEU A 39 -9.53 12.43 -12.45
C LEU A 39 -10.13 13.83 -12.68
N GLY A 40 -10.39 14.21 -13.92
CA GLY A 40 -10.84 15.56 -14.28
C GLY A 40 -9.78 16.63 -13.99
N VAL A 41 -8.51 16.31 -14.24
CA VAL A 41 -7.36 17.20 -13.96
C VAL A 41 -6.47 17.36 -15.19
N ASP A 42 -5.81 18.51 -15.32
CA ASP A 42 -4.86 18.82 -16.39
C ASP A 42 -3.45 19.14 -15.87
N ASP A 43 -3.26 19.11 -14.54
CA ASP A 43 -2.05 19.53 -13.83
C ASP A 43 -1.14 18.37 -13.38
N LEU A 44 -1.43 17.15 -13.80
CA LEU A 44 -0.66 15.98 -13.44
C LEU A 44 0.69 15.98 -14.19
N ALA A 45 1.77 16.26 -13.48
CA ALA A 45 3.12 16.20 -14.04
C ALA A 45 3.41 14.79 -14.58
N PHE A 46 4.16 14.69 -15.67
CA PHE A 46 4.44 13.41 -16.32
C PHE A 46 5.93 13.26 -16.64
N ARG A 47 6.49 12.12 -16.27
CA ARG A 47 7.86 11.73 -16.61
C ARG A 47 7.91 10.29 -17.08
N TYR A 48 8.48 10.09 -18.26
CA TYR A 48 8.84 8.78 -18.79
C TYR A 48 10.36 8.61 -18.82
N SER A 49 10.85 7.53 -18.23
CA SER A 49 12.27 7.14 -18.28
C SER A 49 12.38 5.73 -18.85
N SER A 50 13.18 5.57 -19.92
CA SER A 50 13.60 4.24 -20.35
C SER A 50 14.79 3.80 -19.50
N MET A 51 14.71 2.61 -18.92
CA MET A 51 15.85 1.99 -18.24
C MET A 51 16.60 1.17 -19.29
N ASP A 52 17.49 1.85 -20.01
CA ASP A 52 18.38 1.21 -20.99
C ASP A 52 19.40 0.33 -20.24
N SER A 53 19.11 -0.97 -20.13
CA SER A 53 20.18 -1.96 -20.11
C SER A 53 20.46 -2.36 -21.56
N GLN A 54 21.71 -2.62 -21.93
CA GLN A 54 22.16 -2.98 -23.29
C GLN A 54 21.58 -4.30 -23.83
N ALA A 55 20.44 -4.76 -23.33
CA ALA A 55 19.75 -5.96 -23.77
C ALA A 55 18.67 -5.64 -24.82
N ALA A 56 18.29 -6.65 -25.61
CA ALA A 56 17.38 -6.58 -26.75
C ALA A 56 16.10 -5.76 -26.46
N ALA A 57 15.48 -5.18 -27.50
CA ALA A 57 14.31 -4.29 -27.39
C ALA A 57 13.14 -4.83 -26.53
N ALA A 58 13.02 -6.15 -26.39
CA ALA A 58 12.03 -6.83 -25.55
C ALA A 58 12.35 -6.84 -24.03
N SER A 59 13.51 -6.32 -23.61
CA SER A 59 14.03 -6.36 -22.23
C SER A 59 14.41 -4.97 -21.69
N ARG A 60 13.92 -3.90 -22.32
CA ARG A 60 14.09 -2.54 -21.80
C ARG A 60 13.18 -2.35 -20.61
N GLY A 61 13.72 -1.87 -19.49
CA GLY A 61 12.89 -1.44 -18.38
C GLY A 61 12.28 -0.07 -18.66
N PHE A 62 11.27 0.30 -17.89
CA PHE A 62 10.67 1.63 -17.97
C PHE A 62 10.26 2.11 -16.58
N LYS A 63 10.12 3.43 -16.45
CA LYS A 63 9.51 4.08 -15.31
C LYS A 63 8.63 5.23 -15.80
N ILE A 64 7.35 5.17 -15.47
CA ILE A 64 6.38 6.24 -15.66
C ILE A 64 6.11 6.82 -14.28
N GLU A 65 6.26 8.13 -14.13
CA GLU A 65 5.92 8.85 -12.91
C GLU A 65 4.93 9.94 -13.28
N MET A 66 3.86 10.00 -12.49
CA MET A 66 2.83 11.02 -12.58
C MET A 66 2.61 11.59 -11.19
N ASP A 67 2.65 12.91 -11.02
CA ASP A 67 2.45 13.52 -9.71
C ASP A 67 1.79 14.88 -9.79
N ARG A 68 0.99 15.19 -8.78
CA ARG A 68 0.39 16.51 -8.57
C ARG A 68 0.49 16.91 -7.12
N LYS A 69 0.67 18.21 -6.89
CA LYS A 69 0.68 18.80 -5.55
C LYS A 69 -0.72 19.29 -5.21
N GLU A 70 -1.18 18.98 -4.01
CA GLU A 70 -2.52 19.35 -3.56
C GLU A 70 -2.45 20.00 -2.17
N GLY A 71 -2.31 21.34 -2.15
CA GLY A 71 -2.19 22.10 -0.90
C GLY A 71 -1.02 21.63 -0.03
N ARG A 72 -1.31 20.98 1.11
CA ARG A 72 -0.30 20.41 2.03
C ARG A 72 0.20 19.03 1.61
N GLY A 73 -0.48 18.40 0.66
CA GLY A 73 -0.28 17.04 0.24
C GLY A 73 0.03 16.90 -1.24
N GLY A 74 -0.22 15.70 -1.75
CA GLY A 74 -0.07 15.41 -3.16
C GLY A 74 -0.44 13.97 -3.48
N PHE A 75 -0.78 13.77 -4.73
CA PHE A 75 -1.11 12.47 -5.29
C PHE A 75 -0.06 12.10 -6.33
N ALA A 76 0.41 10.87 -6.28
CA ALA A 76 1.38 10.35 -7.22
C ALA A 76 1.03 8.94 -7.66
N ILE A 77 1.32 8.66 -8.92
CA ILE A 77 1.22 7.36 -9.56
C ILE A 77 2.59 7.03 -10.16
N ALA A 78 3.07 5.81 -9.95
CA ALA A 78 4.22 5.30 -10.69
C ALA A 78 3.89 3.97 -11.34
N LEU A 79 4.34 3.76 -12.58
CA LEU A 79 4.39 2.45 -13.22
C LEU A 79 5.83 2.07 -13.50
N ASP A 80 6.28 0.94 -12.96
CA ASP A 80 7.62 0.41 -13.17
C ASP A 80 7.65 -1.12 -13.10
N HIS A 81 8.81 -1.74 -13.24
CA HIS A 81 8.96 -3.16 -12.94
C HIS A 81 9.14 -3.37 -11.44
N ALA A 82 8.39 -4.29 -10.83
CA ALA A 82 8.35 -4.48 -9.38
C ALA A 82 9.72 -4.76 -8.73
N GLY A 83 10.60 -5.49 -9.44
CA GLY A 83 11.99 -5.76 -9.03
C GLY A 83 13.03 -4.95 -9.81
N GLY A 84 12.60 -3.95 -10.59
CA GLY A 84 13.47 -3.07 -11.37
C GLY A 84 14.04 -3.71 -12.64
N GLN A 85 13.61 -4.92 -13.03
CA GLN A 85 14.11 -5.63 -14.20
C GLN A 85 12.98 -5.98 -15.18
N ALA A 86 13.27 -6.01 -16.48
CA ALA A 86 12.26 -6.17 -17.54
C ALA A 86 11.51 -7.53 -17.55
N GLY A 87 11.97 -8.51 -16.77
CA GLY A 87 11.29 -9.79 -16.56
C GLY A 87 10.34 -9.80 -15.35
N ASP A 88 10.26 -8.71 -14.59
CA ASP A 88 9.36 -8.61 -13.45
C ASP A 88 8.00 -8.05 -13.87
N PRO A 89 6.92 -8.40 -13.15
CA PRO A 89 5.62 -7.78 -13.36
C PRO A 89 5.70 -6.26 -13.32
N ILE A 90 4.82 -5.62 -14.08
CA ILE A 90 4.63 -4.18 -13.95
C ILE A 90 4.00 -3.92 -12.57
N ARG A 91 4.40 -2.86 -11.89
CA ARG A 91 3.82 -2.39 -10.64
C ARG A 91 3.19 -1.04 -10.86
N LEU A 92 1.96 -0.85 -10.41
CA LEU A 92 1.29 0.44 -10.28
C LEU A 92 1.33 0.79 -8.81
N LEU A 93 2.07 1.84 -8.50
CA LEU A 93 2.15 2.40 -7.18
C LEU A 93 1.32 3.67 -7.15
N MET A 94 0.25 3.68 -6.36
CA MET A 94 -0.53 4.89 -6.07
C MET A 94 -0.20 5.36 -4.66
N LEU A 95 0.04 6.66 -4.51
CA LEU A 95 0.42 7.30 -3.27
C LEU A 95 -0.38 8.58 -3.08
N TYR A 96 -1.05 8.70 -1.94
CA TYR A 96 -1.73 9.94 -1.56
C TYR A 96 -1.20 10.40 -0.20
N ARG A 97 -0.55 11.56 -0.18
CA ARG A 97 -0.07 12.24 1.03
C ARG A 97 -1.03 13.34 1.46
N TRP A 98 -1.28 13.40 2.76
CA TRP A 98 -2.21 14.32 3.42
C TRP A 98 -3.58 14.40 2.73
N PRO A 99 -4.24 13.25 2.50
CA PRO A 99 -5.52 13.26 1.82
C PRO A 99 -6.58 14.00 2.65
N PRO A 100 -7.56 14.65 1.99
CA PRO A 100 -8.64 15.34 2.68
C PRO A 100 -9.57 14.38 3.42
N SER A 101 -9.80 13.18 2.85
CA SER A 101 -10.59 12.12 3.45
C SER A 101 -10.27 10.76 2.82
N MET A 102 -10.66 9.68 3.50
CA MET A 102 -10.54 8.31 2.98
C MET A 102 -11.48 8.01 1.82
N VAL A 103 -12.64 8.67 1.79
CA VAL A 103 -13.60 8.58 0.68
C VAL A 103 -12.94 9.11 -0.58
N HIS A 104 -12.30 10.28 -0.49
CA HIS A 104 -11.59 10.87 -1.61
C HIS A 104 -10.42 10.01 -2.09
N VAL A 105 -9.65 9.39 -1.18
CA VAL A 105 -8.59 8.46 -1.60
C VAL A 105 -9.16 7.27 -2.34
N SER A 106 -10.24 6.67 -1.83
CA SER A 106 -10.91 5.54 -2.47
C SER A 106 -11.35 5.88 -3.90
N GLU A 107 -11.99 7.02 -4.08
CA GLU A 107 -12.44 7.50 -5.39
C GLU A 107 -11.25 7.71 -6.35
N VAL A 108 -10.23 8.43 -5.91
CA VAL A 108 -9.04 8.73 -6.73
C VAL A 108 -8.29 7.46 -7.11
N PHE A 109 -8.11 6.52 -6.18
CA PHE A 109 -7.43 5.24 -6.46
C PHE A 109 -8.23 4.37 -7.43
N ASP A 110 -9.55 4.30 -7.27
CA ASP A 110 -10.43 3.54 -8.16
C ASP A 110 -10.45 4.14 -9.57
N MET A 111 -10.53 5.48 -9.70
CA MET A 111 -10.52 6.18 -10.98
C MET A 111 -9.16 6.02 -11.69
N ALA A 112 -8.06 6.28 -10.99
CA ALA A 112 -6.72 6.19 -11.56
C ALA A 112 -6.35 4.76 -11.97
N SER A 113 -6.61 3.77 -11.11
CA SER A 113 -6.35 2.37 -11.44
C SER A 113 -7.22 1.89 -12.60
N GLY A 114 -8.51 2.26 -12.60
CA GLY A 114 -9.42 1.96 -13.70
C GLY A 114 -8.94 2.54 -15.04
N ALA A 115 -8.47 3.79 -15.05
CA ALA A 115 -7.92 4.44 -16.24
C ALA A 115 -6.64 3.75 -16.75
N VAL A 116 -5.71 3.43 -15.85
CA VAL A 116 -4.50 2.68 -16.18
C VAL A 116 -4.86 1.33 -16.82
N PHE A 117 -5.80 0.58 -16.22
CA PHE A 117 -6.15 -0.76 -16.69
C PHE A 117 -6.92 -0.73 -18.00
N GLY A 118 -7.84 0.23 -18.14
CA GLY A 118 -8.56 0.46 -19.39
C GLY A 118 -7.62 0.79 -20.55
N THR A 119 -6.59 1.60 -20.29
CA THR A 119 -5.64 2.04 -21.33
C THR A 119 -4.66 0.95 -21.74
N LEU A 120 -4.20 0.14 -20.79
CA LEU A 120 -3.14 -0.83 -21.06
C LEU A 120 -3.65 -2.07 -21.82
N GLU A 121 -4.97 -2.25 -21.98
CA GLU A 121 -5.67 -3.29 -22.74
C GLU A 121 -5.20 -4.74 -22.55
N GLY A 122 -6.14 -5.68 -22.46
CA GLY A 122 -5.88 -7.12 -22.43
C GLY A 122 -6.20 -7.79 -21.09
N ARG A 123 -6.11 -9.12 -21.06
CA ARG A 123 -6.38 -9.93 -19.86
C ARG A 123 -5.16 -9.92 -18.92
N TRP A 124 -4.79 -8.73 -18.46
CA TRP A 124 -3.77 -8.58 -17.43
C TRP A 124 -4.30 -9.16 -16.14
N GLN A 125 -3.48 -9.98 -15.49
CA GLN A 125 -3.78 -10.30 -14.10
C GLN A 125 -3.27 -9.20 -13.23
N THR A 126 -4.17 -8.72 -12.39
CA THR A 126 -3.89 -7.70 -11.41
C THR A 126 -3.84 -8.37 -10.05
N VAL A 127 -2.78 -8.11 -9.29
CA VAL A 127 -2.62 -8.60 -7.91
C VAL A 127 -2.42 -7.42 -6.99
N MET A 128 -3.16 -7.35 -5.88
CA MET A 128 -2.80 -6.45 -4.79
C MET A 128 -1.52 -6.97 -4.11
N ALA A 129 -0.47 -6.15 -4.09
CA ALA A 129 0.78 -6.50 -3.42
C ALA A 129 0.88 -5.92 -2.02
N GLU A 130 0.55 -4.63 -1.88
CA GLU A 130 0.73 -3.92 -0.62
C GLU A 130 -0.30 -2.80 -0.48
N VAL A 131 -0.86 -2.68 0.72
CA VAL A 131 -1.48 -1.45 1.19
C VAL A 131 -0.70 -0.98 2.40
N ASN A 132 -0.21 0.25 2.36
CA ASN A 132 0.47 0.88 3.48
C ASN A 132 -0.31 2.16 3.86
N LEU A 133 -0.67 2.25 5.14
CA LEU A 133 -1.44 3.34 5.71
C LEU A 133 -0.61 3.98 6.83
N ARG A 134 -0.32 5.28 6.70
CA ARG A 134 0.24 6.07 7.79
C ARG A 134 -0.83 6.96 8.38
N ALA A 135 -0.95 6.92 9.70
CA ALA A 135 -1.92 7.71 10.42
C ALA A 135 -1.32 8.38 11.65
N GLN A 136 -1.93 9.48 12.06
CA GLN A 136 -1.69 10.11 13.33
C GLN A 136 -2.90 9.81 14.24
N CYS A 137 -2.64 9.27 15.41
CA CYS A 137 -3.63 9.05 16.46
C CYS A 137 -3.41 10.10 17.55
N GLU A 138 -4.41 10.92 17.87
CA GLU A 138 -4.30 11.80 19.03
C GLU A 138 -4.49 10.97 20.30
N THR A 139 -3.56 11.08 21.23
CA THR A 139 -3.60 10.39 22.52
C THR A 139 -4.20 11.31 23.58
N ALA A 140 -5.06 10.76 24.45
CA ALA A 140 -5.57 11.51 25.61
C ALA A 140 -4.47 11.79 26.65
N HIS A 141 -3.38 11.02 26.63
CA HIS A 141 -2.23 11.15 27.50
C HIS A 141 -1.10 11.91 26.80
N ARG A 142 -0.35 12.72 27.56
CA ARG A 142 0.85 13.46 27.10
C ARG A 142 2.03 12.54 26.75
N ASP A 143 1.91 11.26 27.08
CA ASP A 143 2.90 10.21 26.88
C ASP A 143 2.20 9.07 26.11
N GLY A 144 2.40 9.08 24.79
CA GLY A 144 1.83 8.07 23.89
C GLY A 144 2.53 6.72 24.06
N LEU A 145 3.78 6.72 24.52
CA LEU A 145 4.57 5.55 24.86
C LEU A 145 3.96 4.78 26.00
N ARG A 146 3.63 5.46 27.08
CA ARG A 146 2.92 4.88 28.20
C ARG A 146 1.55 4.36 27.78
N TYR A 147 0.84 5.07 26.91
CA TYR A 147 -0.43 4.58 26.38
C TYR A 147 -0.27 3.27 25.58
N VAL A 148 0.72 3.17 24.68
CA VAL A 148 0.98 1.95 23.89
C VAL A 148 1.45 0.79 24.78
N LEU A 149 2.31 1.05 25.75
CA LEU A 149 2.82 0.04 26.68
C LEU A 149 1.75 -0.45 27.65
N ASP A 150 0.98 0.47 28.26
CA ASP A 150 -0.01 0.14 29.29
C ASP A 150 -1.27 -0.46 28.68
N ARG A 151 -1.64 -0.04 27.46
CA ARG A 151 -2.93 -0.42 26.84
C ARG A 151 -2.79 -1.30 25.61
N CYS A 152 -1.84 -1.02 24.71
CA CYS A 152 -1.78 -1.68 23.41
C CYS A 152 -0.90 -2.94 23.34
N ILE A 153 0.04 -3.11 24.27
CA ILE A 153 1.00 -4.21 24.22
C ILE A 153 0.98 -4.95 25.56
N LYS A 154 0.48 -6.19 25.58
CA LYS A 154 0.60 -7.08 26.75
C LYS A 154 2.00 -7.71 26.79
N LEU A 155 3.03 -6.92 27.07
CA LEU A 155 4.37 -7.44 27.30
C LEU A 155 4.61 -7.69 28.80
N PRO A 156 5.39 -8.73 29.17
CA PRO A 156 5.91 -8.84 30.52
C PRO A 156 6.69 -7.57 30.88
N GLN A 157 6.40 -6.99 32.05
CA GLN A 157 6.96 -5.69 32.47
C GLN A 157 8.50 -5.63 32.42
N ALA A 158 9.16 -6.77 32.66
CA ALA A 158 10.62 -6.91 32.55
C ALA A 158 11.18 -6.74 31.12
N TRP A 159 10.38 -6.97 30.08
CA TRP A 159 10.78 -6.73 28.68
C TRP A 159 10.59 -5.26 28.31
N VAL A 160 9.56 -4.62 28.88
CA VAL A 160 9.27 -3.19 28.69
C VAL A 160 10.39 -2.32 29.23
N GLU A 161 10.92 -2.65 30.40
CA GLU A 161 12.07 -1.96 31.01
C GLU A 161 13.35 -2.07 30.16
N GLY A 162 13.47 -3.11 29.32
CA GLY A 162 14.62 -3.35 28.44
C GLY A 162 14.52 -2.71 27.04
N LEU A 163 13.35 -2.19 26.64
CA LEU A 163 13.15 -1.62 25.30
C LEU A 163 13.80 -0.25 25.11
N GLY A 164 14.10 0.45 26.21
CA GLY A 164 14.71 1.79 26.18
C GLY A 164 13.78 2.86 25.59
N SER A 165 13.91 4.09 26.07
CA SER A 165 13.35 5.24 25.34
C SER A 165 14.22 5.53 24.11
N PRO A 166 13.65 5.75 22.90
CA PRO A 166 12.23 5.89 22.55
C PRO A 166 11.63 4.72 21.75
N LEU A 167 10.29 4.57 21.84
CA LEU A 167 9.42 3.59 21.13
C LEU A 167 9.46 3.58 19.60
N ALA A 168 10.29 4.43 18.97
CA ALA A 168 10.40 4.62 17.52
C ALA A 168 10.84 3.35 16.74
N PHE A 169 10.88 2.20 17.40
CA PHE A 169 11.32 0.91 16.87
C PHE A 169 10.40 -0.25 17.30
N ALA A 170 9.30 0.01 18.01
CA ALA A 170 8.34 -1.05 18.31
C ALA A 170 7.48 -1.36 17.08
N SER A 171 7.54 -2.62 16.67
CA SER A 171 6.67 -3.16 15.64
C SER A 171 5.91 -4.36 16.18
N VAL A 172 4.61 -4.39 15.93
CA VAL A 172 3.78 -5.57 16.18
C VAL A 172 3.42 -6.17 14.82
N GLY A 173 3.84 -7.41 14.60
CA GLY A 173 3.45 -8.21 13.44
C GLY A 173 2.24 -9.08 13.77
N PHE A 174 1.26 -9.09 12.89
CA PHE A 174 0.09 -9.94 12.95
C PHE A 174 0.09 -10.81 11.69
N GLU A 175 0.10 -12.12 11.89
CA GLU A 175 -0.28 -13.05 10.86
C GLU A 175 -1.80 -13.23 10.95
N VAL A 176 -2.53 -12.68 9.99
CA VAL A 176 -3.99 -12.75 9.97
C VAL A 176 -4.39 -13.85 9.01
N ASN A 177 -4.82 -14.98 9.57
CA ASN A 177 -5.40 -16.08 8.80
C ASN A 177 -6.63 -15.59 7.99
N PRO A 178 -6.97 -16.26 6.87
CA PRO A 178 -8.12 -15.94 6.01
C PRO A 178 -9.48 -15.78 6.71
N ALA A 179 -9.62 -16.23 7.96
CA ALA A 179 -10.89 -16.32 8.66
C ALA A 179 -10.88 -15.43 9.91
N GLU A 180 -11.56 -14.28 9.80
CA GLU A 180 -12.39 -13.65 10.84
C GLU A 180 -13.01 -12.33 10.35
N VAL A 181 -12.47 -11.71 9.30
CA VAL A 181 -13.16 -10.62 8.58
C VAL A 181 -14.01 -11.26 7.49
N THR A 182 -15.33 -11.23 7.64
CA THR A 182 -16.33 -12.00 6.86
C THR A 182 -16.31 -11.78 5.34
N GLN A 183 -15.45 -10.91 4.80
CA GLN A 183 -15.25 -10.67 3.37
C GLN A 183 -13.80 -10.24 3.10
N ASP A 184 -12.82 -11.16 3.17
CA ASP A 184 -11.49 -10.87 2.59
C ASP A 184 -11.67 -10.68 1.07
N PRO A 185 -11.39 -9.50 0.51
CA PRO A 185 -11.52 -9.25 -0.93
C PRO A 185 -10.59 -10.09 -1.81
N LEU A 186 -9.71 -10.92 -1.24
CA LEU A 186 -8.80 -11.83 -1.96
C LEU A 186 -9.00 -13.32 -1.64
N ASP A 187 -9.92 -13.68 -0.75
CA ASP A 187 -10.22 -15.09 -0.39
C ASP A 187 -8.93 -15.92 -0.09
N SER A 188 -7.93 -15.33 0.60
CA SER A 188 -6.51 -15.73 0.54
C SER A 188 -5.91 -16.23 1.87
N PRO A 189 -4.88 -17.13 1.88
CA PRO A 189 -4.14 -17.51 3.08
C PRO A 189 -3.40 -16.33 3.72
N ALA A 190 -2.93 -16.56 4.95
CA ALA A 190 -2.38 -15.60 5.91
C ALA A 190 -1.80 -14.31 5.32
N ARG A 191 -2.38 -13.18 5.74
CA ARG A 191 -1.91 -11.83 5.42
C ARG A 191 -0.95 -11.35 6.50
N ASN A 192 0.18 -10.80 6.07
CA ASN A 192 1.14 -10.18 6.98
C ASN A 192 0.74 -8.71 7.18
N LEU A 193 0.27 -8.39 8.37
CA LEU A 193 -0.02 -7.03 8.81
C LEU A 193 1.03 -6.61 9.83
N LYS A 194 1.71 -5.49 9.59
CA LYS A 194 2.69 -4.95 10.51
C LYS A 194 2.27 -3.56 10.93
N VAL A 195 2.11 -3.33 12.24
CA VAL A 195 1.88 -1.99 12.80
C VAL A 195 3.18 -1.53 13.44
N GLU A 196 3.67 -0.37 13.00
CA GLU A 196 4.89 0.26 13.52
C GLU A 196 4.58 1.64 14.08
N VAL A 197 5.18 1.98 15.22
CA VAL A 197 5.18 3.36 15.73
C VAL A 197 6.34 4.10 15.07
N LEU A 198 6.03 5.02 14.17
CA LEU A 198 7.04 5.80 13.44
C LEU A 198 7.63 6.92 14.31
N ARG A 199 6.78 7.56 15.10
CA ARG A 199 7.14 8.72 15.91
C ARG A 199 6.12 8.92 17.01
N GLU A 200 6.61 9.41 18.13
CA GLU A 200 5.80 9.95 19.21
C GLU A 200 6.02 11.47 19.31
N ASP A 201 4.93 12.20 19.57
CA ASP A 201 4.99 13.57 20.03
C ASP A 201 3.97 13.83 21.15
N PRO A 202 4.06 14.95 21.89
CA PRO A 202 3.13 15.25 22.98
C PRO A 202 1.65 15.41 22.55
N SER A 203 1.39 15.49 21.24
CA SER A 203 0.06 15.64 20.65
C SER A 203 -0.51 14.35 20.06
N GLY A 204 0.29 13.28 19.99
CA GLY A 204 -0.15 11.97 19.51
C GLY A 204 0.94 11.05 19.00
N LEU A 205 0.49 9.93 18.45
CA LEU A 205 1.31 8.86 17.90
C LEU A 205 1.19 8.81 16.39
N TYR A 206 2.31 8.67 15.70
CA TYR A 206 2.36 8.39 14.28
C TYR A 206 2.61 6.91 14.09
N ILE A 207 1.70 6.27 13.37
CA ILE A 207 1.71 4.83 13.14
C ILE A 207 1.72 4.53 11.66
N GLU A 208 2.35 3.42 11.29
CA GLU A 208 2.32 2.83 9.96
C GLU A 208 1.71 1.43 10.06
N LEU A 209 0.67 1.18 9.28
CA LEU A 209 0.16 -0.16 9.02
C LEU A 209 0.62 -0.60 7.63
N VAL A 210 1.34 -1.71 7.56
CA VAL A 210 1.75 -2.35 6.32
C VAL A 210 0.98 -3.66 6.18
N SER A 211 0.09 -3.73 5.20
CA SER A 211 -0.66 -4.91 4.80
C SER A 211 -0.04 -5.51 3.54
N ARG A 212 0.62 -6.66 3.67
CA ARG A 212 1.27 -7.36 2.56
C ARG A 212 0.62 -8.70 2.29
N TRP A 213 0.33 -8.94 1.02
CA TRP A 213 -0.10 -10.25 0.54
C TRP A 213 1.11 -10.99 -0.01
N THR A 214 1.29 -12.23 0.44
CA THR A 214 2.37 -13.10 -0.05
C THR A 214 2.23 -13.29 -1.55
N GLN A 215 3.20 -12.75 -2.28
CA GLN A 215 3.29 -12.96 -3.71
C GLN A 215 3.87 -14.36 -3.96
N LEU A 216 3.30 -15.11 -4.89
CA LEU A 216 4.00 -16.28 -5.42
C LEU A 216 5.25 -15.78 -6.13
N PRO A 217 6.42 -16.42 -5.94
CA PRO A 217 7.64 -16.00 -6.62
C PRO A 217 7.44 -16.14 -8.13
N LEU A 218 7.53 -15.00 -8.83
CA LEU A 218 7.36 -14.91 -10.29
C LEU A 218 8.63 -15.27 -11.05
N ARG A 219 9.70 -15.61 -10.32
CA ARG A 219 10.94 -16.19 -10.85
C ARG A 219 11.17 -17.54 -10.19
N PRO A 220 11.39 -18.62 -10.95
CA PRO A 220 12.08 -19.77 -10.41
C PRO A 220 13.52 -19.32 -10.11
N GLY A 221 13.99 -19.49 -8.88
CA GLY A 221 15.41 -19.29 -8.57
C GLY A 221 16.27 -20.17 -9.47
N ALA A 222 17.36 -19.63 -10.02
CA ALA A 222 18.47 -20.31 -10.71
C ALA A 222 18.18 -21.61 -11.50
N GLY A 223 16.98 -21.74 -12.08
CA GLY A 223 16.48 -22.93 -12.74
C GLY A 223 15.89 -22.58 -14.11
N PRO A 224 15.59 -23.57 -14.96
CA PRO A 224 15.01 -23.32 -16.27
C PRO A 224 13.75 -22.47 -16.12
N ALA A 225 13.58 -21.49 -16.99
CA ALA A 225 12.46 -20.54 -16.97
C ALA A 225 11.14 -21.32 -16.99
N ILE A 226 10.57 -21.57 -15.81
CA ILE A 226 9.20 -22.04 -15.69
C ILE A 226 8.37 -20.87 -16.20
N PRO A 227 7.60 -21.04 -17.30
CA PRO A 227 6.70 -20.00 -17.75
C PRO A 227 5.79 -19.65 -16.57
N VAL A 228 5.74 -18.37 -16.20
CA VAL A 228 4.76 -17.88 -15.24
C VAL A 228 3.40 -18.28 -15.78
N ASP A 229 2.81 -19.34 -15.22
CA ASP A 229 1.44 -19.68 -15.54
C ASP A 229 0.59 -18.54 -14.98
N VAL A 230 0.07 -17.73 -15.89
CA VAL A 230 -0.88 -16.66 -15.62
C VAL A 230 -1.94 -17.21 -14.65
N ARG A 231 -2.45 -18.43 -14.81
CA ARG A 231 -3.45 -19.02 -13.89
C ARG A 231 -2.99 -19.15 -12.42
N MET A 232 -1.70 -19.12 -12.13
CA MET A 232 -1.14 -19.14 -10.76
C MET A 232 -1.12 -17.76 -10.11
N VAL A 233 -1.24 -16.67 -10.89
CA VAL A 233 -1.28 -15.30 -10.39
C VAL A 233 -2.74 -14.93 -10.07
N ARG A 234 -2.97 -14.49 -8.83
CA ARG A 234 -4.31 -14.21 -8.29
C ARG A 234 -4.99 -13.07 -9.05
N LYS A 235 -6.32 -13.08 -9.10
CA LYS A 235 -7.10 -12.01 -9.74
C LYS A 235 -7.48 -10.94 -8.72
N PHE A 236 -7.77 -9.77 -9.26
CA PHE A 236 -8.29 -8.62 -8.56
C PHE A 236 -9.80 -8.59 -8.76
N ASP A 237 -10.53 -9.07 -7.76
CA ASP A 237 -11.98 -9.27 -7.87
C ASP A 237 -12.77 -8.05 -7.34
N GLN A 238 -12.08 -7.11 -6.67
CA GLN A 238 -12.63 -5.86 -6.14
C GLN A 238 -11.74 -4.66 -6.47
N LYS A 239 -12.24 -3.43 -6.37
CA LYS A 239 -11.48 -2.19 -6.61
C LYS A 239 -10.48 -1.86 -5.48
N PRO A 240 -9.46 -1.00 -5.70
CA PRO A 240 -8.46 -0.68 -4.66
C PRO A 240 -9.07 -0.16 -3.36
N SER A 241 -10.16 0.61 -3.46
CA SER A 241 -10.92 1.13 -2.31
C SER A 241 -11.34 0.05 -1.30
N ALA A 242 -11.71 -1.15 -1.74
CA ALA A 242 -12.08 -2.25 -0.85
C ALA A 242 -10.92 -2.67 0.06
N TYR A 243 -9.70 -2.72 -0.49
CA TYR A 243 -8.48 -3.08 0.23
C TYR A 243 -8.04 -1.99 1.20
N VAL A 244 -8.14 -0.73 0.77
CA VAL A 244 -7.85 0.44 1.61
C VAL A 244 -8.82 0.48 2.79
N LYS A 245 -10.11 0.29 2.54
CA LYS A 245 -11.14 0.23 3.58
C LYS A 245 -10.87 -0.89 4.57
N ASN A 246 -10.60 -2.11 4.10
CA ASN A 246 -10.31 -3.24 4.98
C ASN A 246 -9.06 -3.02 5.84
N ALA A 247 -7.99 -2.43 5.28
CA ALA A 247 -6.79 -2.10 6.04
C ALA A 247 -7.08 -1.03 7.10
N GLN A 248 -7.90 -0.04 6.78
CA GLN A 248 -8.30 1.00 7.72
C GLN A 248 -9.19 0.44 8.85
N GLU A 249 -10.20 -0.36 8.52
CA GLU A 249 -11.09 -1.02 9.49
C GLU A 249 -10.28 -1.90 10.43
N PHE A 250 -9.35 -2.72 9.90
CA PHE A 250 -8.44 -3.51 10.74
C PHE A 250 -7.63 -2.64 11.69
N LEU A 251 -7.09 -1.51 11.21
CA LEU A 251 -6.34 -0.59 12.06
C LEU A 251 -7.21 -0.01 13.18
N ILE A 252 -8.43 0.43 12.85
CA ILE A 252 -9.37 1.03 13.80
C ILE A 252 -9.83 -0.01 14.82
N GLU A 253 -10.24 -1.19 14.37
CA GLU A 253 -10.71 -2.29 15.24
C GLU A 253 -9.61 -2.76 16.17
N ARG A 254 -8.38 -2.95 15.66
CA ARG A 254 -7.29 -3.42 16.51
C ARG A 254 -6.82 -2.34 17.47
N ILE A 255 -6.69 -1.08 17.06
CA ILE A 255 -6.38 0.01 17.99
C ILE A 255 -7.50 0.16 19.03
N GLY A 256 -8.76 0.03 18.63
CA GLY A 256 -9.93 0.08 19.52
C GLY A 256 -9.95 -1.06 20.53
N ALA A 257 -9.83 -2.31 20.08
CA ALA A 257 -9.79 -3.49 20.94
C ALA A 257 -8.59 -3.46 21.90
N LEU A 258 -7.45 -2.98 21.43
CA LEU A 258 -6.27 -2.76 22.26
C LEU A 258 -6.50 -1.66 23.31
N ALA A 259 -7.20 -0.58 22.97
CA ALA A 259 -7.55 0.46 23.93
C ALA A 259 -8.47 -0.06 25.06
N GLU A 260 -9.51 -0.82 24.69
CA GLU A 260 -10.51 -1.35 25.62
C GLU A 260 -9.93 -2.42 26.55
N ALA A 261 -9.05 -3.28 26.05
CA ALA A 261 -8.42 -4.34 26.83
C ALA A 261 -7.43 -3.82 27.89
N GLY A 262 -6.98 -2.57 27.75
CA GLY A 262 -6.12 -1.93 28.75
C GLY A 262 -6.88 -1.31 29.92
N ASP A 263 -8.18 -1.02 29.78
CA ASP A 263 -9.06 -0.37 30.79
C ASP A 263 -9.59 -1.29 31.90
N GLY A 264 -9.22 -2.57 31.89
CA GLY A 264 -9.52 -3.54 32.95
C GLY A 264 -8.29 -3.95 33.75
#